data_AF-A0A0K2B3A1-F1
#
_entry.id   AF-A0A0K2B3A1-F1
#
_cell.length_a   1.000
_cell.length_b   1.000
_cell.length_c   1.000
_cell.angle_alpha   90.00
_cell.angle_beta   90.00
_cell.angle_gamma   90.00
#
_symmetry.space_group_name_H-M   'P 1'
#
loop_
_entity.id
_entity.type
_entity.pdbx_description
1 polymer ?
#
loop_
_entity_poly.entity_id
_entity_poly.type
_entity_poly.pdbx_seq_one_letter_code
_entity_poly.pdbx_strand_id
1 'polypeptide(L)'
;MFWPALRALSHGELTSSQQTWLRDTFRLDAGPRTEGPGAAQSIAHRSFTGEEGDRLVLDLARTGEAGWVFTLFHTGRQPATGTVEAHRTLFRDVIDRLGLTLVEISPAATADEVLTPAPEPADAPASALGAHWDLPAELRRVWPHLGLREDAPREVKEVKLRELMRTPAWAAAPVDLQRQAEEFLSGD
;
A
#
# COMPACT_ATOMS: atom_id res chain seq x y z
N MET A 1 -4.75 -18.67 -8.55
CA MET A 1 -5.05 -17.23 -8.48
C MET A 1 -4.01 -16.57 -7.58
N PHE A 2 -3.43 -15.46 -8.05
CA PHE A 2 -2.43 -14.69 -7.30
C PHE A 2 -3.11 -13.64 -6.43
N TRP A 3 -2.72 -13.61 -5.15
CA TRP A 3 -3.18 -12.62 -4.18
C TRP A 3 -1.99 -11.81 -3.68
N PRO A 4 -2.07 -10.47 -3.63
CA PRO A 4 -0.97 -9.65 -3.15
C PRO A 4 -0.84 -9.80 -1.63
N ALA A 5 0.32 -10.26 -1.18
CA ALA A 5 0.72 -10.24 0.23
C ALA A 5 1.30 -8.89 0.63
N LEU A 6 2.05 -8.27 -0.29
CA LEU A 6 2.71 -6.99 -0.10
C LEU A 6 2.86 -6.27 -1.43
N ARG A 7 2.61 -4.97 -1.46
CA ARG A 7 2.83 -4.11 -2.62
C ARG A 7 3.49 -2.81 -2.18
N ALA A 8 4.59 -2.42 -2.81
CA ALA A 8 5.19 -1.10 -2.68
C ALA A 8 5.06 -0.33 -3.99
N LEU A 9 4.51 0.88 -3.93
CA LEU A 9 4.45 1.83 -5.04
C LEU A 9 5.53 2.89 -4.82
N SER A 10 6.30 3.18 -5.86
CA SER A 10 7.28 4.26 -5.84
C SER A 10 7.27 5.06 -7.13
N HIS A 11 7.89 6.24 -7.09
CA HIS A 11 7.98 7.17 -8.21
C HIS A 11 9.43 7.59 -8.44
N GLY A 12 9.84 7.67 -9.70
CA GLY A 12 11.15 8.17 -10.14
C GLY A 12 11.62 7.50 -11.41
N GLU A 13 12.62 8.08 -12.07
CA GLU A 13 13.20 7.50 -13.27
C GLU A 13 14.28 6.47 -12.93
N LEU A 14 14.26 5.33 -13.62
CA LEU A 14 15.34 4.33 -13.55
C LEU A 14 16.04 4.22 -14.90
N THR A 15 17.35 4.39 -14.88
CA THR A 15 18.22 4.08 -16.02
C THR A 15 18.19 2.59 -16.35
N SER A 16 18.59 2.22 -17.57
CA SER A 16 18.67 0.81 -17.99
C SER A 16 19.59 -0.01 -17.08
N SER A 17 20.69 0.57 -16.60
CA SER A 17 21.62 -0.09 -15.67
C SER A 17 20.97 -0.36 -14.31
N GLN A 18 20.21 0.59 -13.78
CA GLN A 18 19.45 0.40 -12.54
C GLN A 18 18.35 -0.67 -12.71
N GLN A 19 17.66 -0.69 -13.86
CA GLN A 19 16.66 -1.73 -14.13
C GLN A 19 17.29 -3.13 -14.24
N THR A 20 18.48 -3.26 -14.83
CA THR A 20 19.22 -4.52 -14.84
C THR A 20 19.64 -4.93 -13.44
N TRP A 21 20.24 -4.02 -12.67
CA TRP A 21 20.59 -4.27 -11.27
C TRP A 21 19.38 -4.69 -10.43
N LEU A 22 18.21 -4.10 -10.68
CA LEU A 22 16.97 -4.44 -9.99
C LEU A 22 16.51 -5.86 -10.30
N ARG A 23 16.53 -6.25 -11.58
CA ARG A 23 16.24 -7.62 -12.00
C ARG A 23 17.20 -8.62 -11.38
N ASP A 24 18.50 -8.32 -11.35
CA ASP A 24 19.51 -9.20 -10.76
C ASP A 24 19.32 -9.33 -9.24
N THR A 25 19.07 -8.21 -8.55
CA THR A 25 18.83 -8.15 -7.10
C THR A 25 17.67 -9.05 -6.69
N PHE A 26 16.58 -9.01 -7.46
CA PHE A 26 15.38 -9.82 -7.23
C PHE A 26 15.41 -11.18 -7.93
N ARG A 27 16.43 -11.45 -8.75
CA ARG A 27 16.57 -12.61 -9.65
C ARG A 27 15.33 -12.80 -10.54
N LEU A 28 14.86 -11.72 -11.14
CA LEU A 28 13.67 -11.73 -11.99
C LEU A 28 13.99 -12.35 -13.34
N ASP A 29 13.07 -13.17 -13.82
CA ASP A 29 13.07 -13.65 -15.19
C ASP A 29 12.75 -12.49 -16.13
N ALA A 30 13.40 -12.48 -17.29
CA ALA A 30 13.11 -11.52 -18.36
C ALA A 30 11.76 -11.87 -19.00
N GLY A 31 10.67 -11.38 -18.43
CA GLY A 31 9.34 -11.56 -18.97
C GLY A 31 8.24 -11.14 -18.01
N PRO A 32 7.17 -10.51 -18.51
CA PRO A 32 6.03 -10.13 -17.69
C PRO A 32 5.28 -11.39 -17.22
N ARG A 33 4.58 -11.25 -16.10
CA ARG A 33 3.54 -12.20 -15.71
C ARG A 33 2.34 -12.08 -16.65
N THR A 34 1.67 -13.19 -16.92
CA THR A 34 0.55 -13.26 -17.88
C THR A 34 -0.85 -13.35 -17.25
N GLU A 35 -0.95 -13.56 -15.94
CA GLU A 35 -2.23 -13.75 -15.24
C GLU A 35 -2.23 -13.08 -13.86
N GLY A 36 -3.41 -12.68 -13.37
CA GLY A 36 -3.60 -12.09 -12.04
C GLY A 36 -3.58 -10.55 -12.03
N PRO A 37 -3.88 -9.91 -10.87
CA PRO A 37 -3.99 -8.46 -10.78
C PRO A 37 -2.71 -7.74 -11.25
N GLY A 38 -2.84 -6.70 -12.07
CA GLY A 38 -1.69 -5.90 -12.54
C GLY A 38 -0.77 -6.58 -13.57
N ALA A 39 -1.14 -7.75 -14.11
CA ALA A 39 -0.30 -8.46 -15.10
C ALA A 39 0.00 -7.62 -16.35
N ALA A 40 -0.94 -6.76 -16.78
CA ALA A 40 -0.76 -5.88 -17.93
C ALA A 40 0.36 -4.84 -17.75
N GLN A 41 0.72 -4.53 -16.51
CA GLN A 41 1.79 -3.59 -16.16
C GLN A 41 3.09 -4.31 -15.78
N SER A 42 3.06 -5.62 -15.59
CA SER A 42 4.24 -6.43 -15.26
C SER A 42 5.29 -6.30 -16.36
N ILE A 43 6.55 -6.27 -15.98
CA ILE A 43 7.69 -6.25 -16.92
C ILE A 43 8.69 -7.36 -16.64
N ALA A 44 8.75 -7.85 -15.41
CA ALA A 44 9.63 -8.92 -14.98
C ALA A 44 9.07 -9.55 -13.71
N HIS A 45 9.18 -10.86 -13.58
CA HIS A 45 8.71 -11.57 -12.39
C HIS A 45 9.60 -12.77 -12.08
N ARG A 46 9.45 -13.33 -10.88
CA ARG A 46 10.05 -14.61 -10.50
C ARG A 46 9.06 -15.40 -9.66
N SER A 47 8.94 -16.70 -9.93
CA SER A 47 8.29 -17.64 -9.01
C SER A 47 9.32 -18.32 -8.12
N PHE A 48 9.02 -18.52 -6.84
CA PHE A 48 9.88 -19.25 -5.92
C PHE A 48 9.07 -19.84 -4.75
N THR A 49 9.73 -20.70 -3.97
CA THR A 49 9.16 -21.28 -2.76
C THR A 49 9.72 -20.55 -1.55
N GLY A 50 8.84 -20.08 -0.66
CA GLY A 50 9.19 -19.50 0.63
C GLY A 50 9.68 -20.55 1.61
N GLU A 51 10.15 -20.11 2.79
CA GLU A 51 10.75 -20.98 3.81
C GLU A 51 9.77 -22.02 4.35
N GLU A 52 8.47 -21.70 4.38
CA GLU A 52 7.42 -22.60 4.85
C GLU A 52 6.81 -23.46 3.73
N GLY A 53 7.42 -23.46 2.53
CA GLY A 53 6.92 -24.20 1.38
C GLY A 53 5.81 -23.48 0.60
N ASP A 54 5.50 -22.22 0.94
CA ASP A 54 4.52 -21.41 0.25
C ASP A 54 5.03 -20.97 -1.13
N ARG A 55 4.17 -21.05 -2.15
CA ARG A 55 4.52 -20.60 -3.50
C ARG A 55 4.31 -19.10 -3.60
N LEU A 56 5.41 -18.40 -3.84
CA LEU A 56 5.50 -16.95 -3.93
C LEU A 56 5.84 -16.52 -5.35
N VAL A 57 5.36 -15.32 -5.71
CA VAL A 57 5.75 -14.65 -6.94
C VAL A 57 6.13 -13.22 -6.62
N LEU A 58 7.35 -12.84 -7.00
CA LEU A 58 7.77 -11.45 -6.97
C LEU A 58 7.60 -10.85 -8.36
N ASP A 59 6.94 -9.70 -8.42
CA ASP A 59 6.61 -9.01 -9.67
C ASP A 59 7.11 -7.57 -9.62
N LEU A 60 7.71 -7.14 -10.72
CA LEU A 60 8.06 -5.76 -10.99
C LEU A 60 7.16 -5.26 -12.11
N ALA A 61 6.42 -4.19 -11.84
CA ALA A 61 5.50 -3.57 -12.78
C ALA A 61 5.81 -2.09 -12.97
N ARG A 62 5.45 -1.54 -14.14
CA ARG A 62 5.56 -0.11 -14.45
C ARG A 62 4.19 0.52 -14.55
N THR A 63 3.99 1.63 -13.84
CA THR A 63 2.74 2.40 -13.83
C THR A 63 3.01 3.81 -14.33
N GLY A 64 2.45 4.16 -15.50
CA GLY A 64 2.77 5.43 -16.16
C GLY A 64 4.25 5.54 -16.55
N GLU A 65 4.74 6.77 -16.68
CA GLU A 65 6.12 7.03 -17.14
C GLU A 65 7.15 6.76 -16.05
N ALA A 66 6.90 7.19 -14.81
CA ALA A 66 7.88 7.13 -13.70
C ALA A 66 7.42 6.30 -12.49
N GLY A 67 6.27 5.63 -12.54
CA GLY A 67 5.78 4.81 -11.43
C GLY A 67 6.30 3.37 -11.50
N TRP A 68 6.71 2.83 -10.35
CA TRP A 68 7.19 1.46 -10.19
C TRP A 68 6.40 0.74 -9.11
N VAL A 69 6.06 -0.52 -9.35
CA VAL A 69 5.32 -1.35 -8.39
C VAL A 69 6.09 -2.63 -8.15
N PHE A 70 6.44 -2.86 -6.89
CA PHE A 70 7.02 -4.10 -6.39
C PHE A 70 5.93 -4.88 -5.67
N THR A 71 5.63 -6.09 -6.13
CA THR A 71 4.56 -6.89 -5.50
C THR A 71 5.04 -8.29 -5.16
N LEU A 72 4.88 -8.67 -3.90
CA LEU A 72 4.95 -10.05 -3.45
C LEU A 72 3.53 -10.64 -3.50
N PHE A 73 3.35 -11.61 -4.38
CA PHE A 73 2.14 -12.42 -4.50
C PHE A 73 2.34 -13.78 -3.85
N HIS A 74 1.22 -14.40 -3.46
CA HIS A 74 1.17 -15.79 -3.05
C HIS A 74 0.06 -16.54 -3.79
N THR A 75 0.19 -17.86 -3.89
CA THR A 75 -0.88 -18.75 -4.33
C THR A 75 -1.28 -19.69 -3.21
N GLY A 76 -2.54 -19.60 -2.77
CA GLY A 76 -3.05 -20.44 -1.70
C GLY A 76 -2.81 -19.83 -0.31
N ARG A 77 -1.98 -20.47 0.51
CA ARG A 77 -1.72 -20.05 1.90
C ARG A 77 -1.08 -18.67 1.95
N GLN A 78 -1.50 -17.85 2.92
CA GLN A 78 -0.89 -16.56 3.20
C GLN A 78 0.57 -16.76 3.67
N PRO A 79 1.54 -15.97 3.18
CA PRO A 79 2.92 -16.09 3.62
C PRO A 79 3.06 -15.75 5.10
N ALA A 80 4.07 -16.31 5.75
CA ALA A 80 4.41 -15.96 7.12
C ALA A 80 4.71 -14.46 7.26
N THR A 81 4.37 -13.88 8.42
CA THR A 81 4.64 -12.46 8.71
C THR A 81 6.12 -12.12 8.52
N GLY A 82 7.04 -12.99 8.97
CA GLY A 82 8.49 -12.79 8.78
C GLY A 82 8.89 -12.68 7.30
N THR A 83 8.27 -13.47 6.42
CA THR A 83 8.50 -13.39 4.97
C THR A 83 8.02 -12.06 4.40
N VAL A 84 6.83 -11.61 4.80
CA VAL A 84 6.27 -10.32 4.36
C VAL A 84 7.17 -9.17 4.80
N GLU A 85 7.58 -9.16 6.07
CA GLU A 85 8.41 -8.08 6.63
C GLU A 85 9.84 -8.08 6.05
N ALA A 86 10.41 -9.24 5.75
CA ALA A 86 11.69 -9.31 5.04
C ALA A 86 11.61 -8.67 3.65
N HIS A 87 10.52 -8.91 2.91
CA HIS A 87 10.31 -8.29 1.60
C HIS A 87 9.96 -6.80 1.71
N ARG A 88 9.27 -6.37 2.77
CA ARG A 88 9.04 -4.95 3.06
C ARG A 88 10.36 -4.21 3.21
N THR A 89 11.24 -4.68 4.07
CA THR A 89 12.58 -4.11 4.25
C THR A 89 13.35 -4.09 2.93
N LEU A 90 13.35 -5.20 2.19
CA LEU A 90 14.03 -5.28 0.90
C LEU A 90 13.47 -4.26 -0.12
N PHE A 91 12.15 -4.08 -0.19
CA PHE A 91 11.54 -3.08 -1.07
C PHE A 91 11.95 -1.67 -0.66
N ARG A 92 11.92 -1.33 0.63
CA ARG A 92 12.36 -0.03 1.14
C ARG A 92 13.81 0.24 0.81
N ASP A 93 14.71 -0.70 1.10
CA ASP A 93 16.14 -0.57 0.85
C ASP A 93 16.45 -0.37 -0.64
N VAL A 94 15.75 -1.08 -1.51
CA VAL A 94 15.90 -0.95 -2.97
C VAL A 94 15.38 0.39 -3.47
N ILE A 95 14.21 0.83 -2.99
CA ILE A 95 13.61 2.11 -3.36
C ILE A 95 14.53 3.26 -2.95
N ASP A 96 15.01 3.26 -1.71
CA ASP A 96 15.93 4.26 -1.18
C ASP A 96 17.25 4.28 -1.94
N ARG A 97 17.88 3.11 -2.14
CA ARG A 97 19.14 2.98 -2.88
C ARG A 97 19.06 3.48 -4.32
N LEU A 98 17.91 3.33 -4.97
CA LEU A 98 17.69 3.78 -6.34
C LEU A 98 17.30 5.27 -6.42
N GLY A 99 17.14 5.95 -5.28
CA GLY A 99 16.69 7.33 -5.23
C GLY A 99 15.23 7.49 -5.64
N LEU A 100 14.43 6.44 -5.55
CA LEU A 100 12.99 6.49 -5.82
C LEU A 100 12.26 7.05 -4.60
N THR A 101 11.21 7.82 -4.83
CA THR A 101 10.30 8.24 -3.76
C THR A 101 9.30 7.13 -3.47
N LEU A 102 9.30 6.61 -2.24
CA LEU A 102 8.26 5.71 -1.77
C LEU A 102 6.92 6.46 -1.69
N VAL A 103 5.88 5.91 -2.32
CA VAL A 103 4.53 6.51 -2.34
C VAL A 103 3.61 5.80 -1.34
N GLU A 104 3.63 4.47 -1.32
CA GLU A 104 2.88 3.66 -0.36
C GLU A 104 3.43 2.24 -0.26
N ILE A 105 3.18 1.60 0.88
CA ILE A 105 3.25 0.13 1.03
C ILE A 105 1.91 -0.39 1.56
N SER A 106 1.40 -1.44 0.92
CA SER A 106 0.13 -2.09 1.26
C SER A 106 0.32 -3.59 1.52
N PRO A 107 -0.10 -4.12 2.68
CA PRO A 107 -0.63 -3.39 3.84
C PRO A 107 0.47 -2.54 4.51
N ALA A 108 0.11 -1.36 5.00
CA ALA A 108 1.00 -0.48 5.73
C ALA A 108 1.29 -1.06 7.12
N ALA A 109 2.57 -1.12 7.49
CA ALA A 109 3.03 -1.45 8.83
C ALA A 109 3.28 -0.20 9.68
N THR A 110 3.55 0.94 9.04
CA THR A 110 3.83 2.20 9.71
C THR A 110 3.12 3.38 9.07
N ALA A 111 3.05 4.49 9.79
CA ALA A 111 2.41 5.72 9.32
C ALA A 111 3.01 6.28 8.02
N ASP A 112 4.34 6.17 7.82
CA ASP A 112 5.04 6.66 6.62
C ASP A 112 4.81 5.80 5.37
N GLU A 113 4.21 4.62 5.52
CA GLU A 113 3.86 3.74 4.39
C GLU A 113 2.47 4.05 3.81
N VAL A 114 1.73 4.95 4.46
CA VAL A 114 0.40 5.34 4.03
C VAL A 114 0.52 6.48 3.02
N LEU A 115 -0.03 6.27 1.82
CA LEU A 115 -0.25 7.38 0.90
C LEU A 115 -1.17 8.39 1.58
N THR A 116 -0.62 9.57 1.84
CA THR A 116 -1.37 10.74 2.26
C THR A 116 -1.38 11.74 1.12
N PRO A 117 -2.56 12.23 0.69
CA PRO A 117 -2.59 13.33 -0.26
C PRO A 117 -1.85 14.53 0.33
N ALA A 118 -1.07 15.22 -0.50
CA ALA A 118 -0.42 16.46 -0.09
C ALA A 118 -1.49 17.42 0.46
N PRO A 119 -1.17 18.23 1.48
CA PRO A 119 -2.11 19.23 1.97
C PRO A 119 -2.53 20.12 0.81
N GLU A 120 -3.82 20.08 0.48
CA GLU A 120 -4.38 20.90 -0.58
C GLU A 120 -4.17 22.39 -0.23
N PRO A 121 -3.80 23.24 -1.21
CA PRO A 121 -3.83 24.68 -1.00
C PRO A 121 -5.24 25.11 -0.59
N ALA A 122 -5.36 26.18 0.20
CA ALA A 122 -6.62 26.61 0.82
C ALA A 122 -7.79 26.82 -0.17
N ASP A 123 -7.49 27.00 -1.47
CA ASP A 123 -8.45 27.23 -2.55
C ASP A 123 -8.70 25.98 -3.44
N ALA A 124 -8.17 24.81 -3.08
CA ALA A 124 -8.43 23.59 -3.85
C ALA A 124 -9.88 23.13 -3.68
N PRO A 125 -10.52 22.59 -4.73
CA PRO A 125 -11.83 21.98 -4.61
C PRO A 125 -11.76 20.82 -3.61
N ALA A 126 -12.66 20.82 -2.62
CA ALA A 126 -12.69 19.82 -1.57
C ALA A 126 -12.56 18.40 -2.14
N SER A 127 -11.60 17.64 -1.61
CA SER A 127 -11.35 16.25 -1.97
C SER A 127 -12.64 15.46 -2.19
N ALA A 128 -12.75 14.81 -3.36
CA ALA A 128 -13.89 13.98 -3.72
C ALA A 128 -14.03 12.72 -2.83
N LEU A 129 -13.01 12.41 -2.02
CA LEU A 129 -13.10 11.38 -1.00
C LEU A 129 -14.19 11.75 0.01
N GLY A 130 -15.20 10.90 0.11
CA GLY A 130 -16.24 11.03 1.13
C GLY A 130 -17.32 12.09 0.85
N ALA A 131 -17.27 12.83 -0.26
CA ALA A 131 -18.27 13.87 -0.56
C ALA A 131 -19.74 13.36 -0.54
N HIS A 132 -19.94 12.05 -0.67
CA HIS A 132 -21.25 11.38 -0.59
C HIS A 132 -21.25 10.09 0.26
N TRP A 133 -20.29 9.94 1.18
CA TRP A 133 -20.25 8.75 2.01
C TRP A 133 -21.13 8.91 3.26
N ASP A 134 -22.18 8.08 3.34
CA ASP A 134 -22.96 7.93 4.57
C ASP A 134 -22.15 7.14 5.61
N LEU A 135 -21.57 7.87 6.57
CA LEU A 135 -20.64 7.32 7.55
C LEU A 135 -21.38 6.44 8.58
N PRO A 136 -20.90 5.22 8.86
CA PRO A 136 -21.51 4.36 9.87
C PRO A 136 -21.33 4.94 11.28
N ALA A 137 -22.25 4.66 12.20
CA ALA A 137 -22.15 5.13 13.59
C ALA A 137 -20.99 4.50 14.39
N GLU A 138 -20.45 3.36 13.96
CA GLU A 138 -19.40 2.61 14.67
C GLU A 138 -18.04 2.77 13.95
N LEU A 139 -17.01 3.21 14.68
CA LEU A 139 -15.68 3.47 14.12
C LEU A 139 -15.05 2.21 13.49
N ARG A 140 -15.28 1.02 14.08
CA ARG A 140 -14.79 -0.26 13.52
C ARG A 140 -15.27 -0.54 12.10
N ARG A 141 -16.44 0.00 11.72
CA ARG A 141 -17.01 -0.18 10.38
C ARG A 141 -16.43 0.78 9.36
N VAL A 142 -15.71 1.82 9.80
CA VAL A 142 -15.05 2.80 8.92
C VAL A 142 -13.77 2.21 8.31
N TRP A 143 -13.02 1.36 9.05
CA TRP A 143 -11.72 0.85 8.62
C TRP A 143 -11.70 0.17 7.25
N PRO A 144 -12.62 -0.76 6.93
CA PRO A 144 -12.63 -1.41 5.62
C PRO A 144 -12.81 -0.43 4.46
N HIS A 145 -13.59 0.64 4.66
CA HIS A 145 -13.80 1.68 3.65
C HIS A 145 -12.56 2.59 3.46
N LEU A 146 -11.71 2.69 4.48
CA LEU A 146 -10.40 3.35 4.39
C LEU A 146 -9.30 2.41 3.86
N GLY A 147 -9.68 1.21 3.39
CA GLY A 147 -8.74 0.19 2.92
C GLY A 147 -7.91 -0.45 4.03
N LEU A 148 -8.33 -0.30 5.29
CA LEU A 148 -7.62 -0.81 6.45
C LEU A 148 -8.24 -2.12 6.95
N ARG A 149 -7.37 -3.04 7.35
CA ARG A 149 -7.78 -4.23 8.10
C ARG A 149 -8.08 -3.87 9.54
N GLU A 150 -8.87 -4.71 10.21
CA GLU A 150 -9.20 -4.55 11.63
C GLU A 150 -7.96 -4.62 12.52
N ASP A 151 -6.94 -5.38 12.13
CA ASP A 151 -5.67 -5.54 12.83
C ASP A 151 -4.58 -4.54 12.38
N ALA A 152 -4.91 -3.56 11.53
CA ALA A 152 -3.95 -2.54 11.11
C ALA A 152 -3.39 -1.77 12.32
N PRO A 153 -2.08 -1.41 12.29
CA PRO A 153 -1.43 -0.67 13.37
C PRO A 153 -2.18 0.61 13.75
N ARG A 154 -2.17 0.97 15.04
CA ARG A 154 -2.89 2.16 15.54
C ARG A 154 -2.48 3.42 14.78
N GLU A 155 -1.18 3.64 14.61
CA GLU A 155 -0.65 4.82 13.90
C GLU A 155 -1.11 4.90 12.43
N VAL A 156 -1.24 3.75 11.74
CA VAL A 156 -1.77 3.69 10.37
C VAL A 156 -3.26 4.10 10.35
N LYS A 157 -4.04 3.59 11.30
CA LYS A 157 -5.45 3.96 11.47
C LYS A 157 -5.61 5.44 11.80
N GLU A 158 -4.74 6.00 12.63
CA GLU A 158 -4.75 7.43 12.96
C GLU A 158 -4.52 8.30 11.73
N VAL A 159 -3.55 7.95 10.87
CA VAL A 159 -3.28 8.69 9.64
C VAL A 159 -4.53 8.73 8.75
N LYS A 160 -5.15 7.57 8.49
CA LYS A 160 -6.35 7.48 7.66
C LYS A 160 -7.59 8.12 8.30
N LEU A 161 -7.73 8.05 9.63
CA LEU A 161 -8.79 8.74 10.33
C LEU A 161 -8.63 10.26 10.22
N ARG A 162 -7.42 10.80 10.43
CA ARG A 162 -7.15 12.24 10.25
C ARG A 162 -7.37 12.69 8.81
N GLU A 163 -7.10 11.84 7.82
CA GLU A 163 -7.44 12.10 6.42
C GLU A 163 -8.96 12.18 6.23
N LEU A 164 -9.73 11.21 6.73
CA LEU A 164 -11.19 11.22 6.69
C LEU A 164 -11.77 12.47 7.35
N MET A 165 -11.23 12.88 8.50
CA MET A 165 -11.69 14.06 9.24
C MET A 165 -11.54 15.38 8.50
N ARG A 166 -10.72 15.42 7.44
CA ARG A 166 -10.57 16.59 6.57
C ARG A 166 -11.59 16.62 5.43
N THR A 167 -12.36 15.55 5.23
CA THR A 167 -13.33 15.44 4.14
C THR A 167 -14.68 16.06 4.49
N PRO A 168 -15.48 16.49 3.49
CA PRO A 168 -16.85 16.94 3.73
C PRO A 168 -17.75 15.89 4.39
N ALA A 169 -17.48 14.59 4.18
CA ALA A 169 -18.22 13.49 4.82
C ALA A 169 -18.21 13.62 6.34
N TRP A 170 -17.06 13.98 6.89
CA TRP A 170 -16.86 14.07 8.33
C TRP A 170 -17.70 15.16 8.97
N ALA A 171 -17.93 16.27 8.26
CA ALA A 171 -18.76 17.37 8.76
C ALA A 171 -20.19 16.92 9.09
N ALA A 172 -20.68 15.85 8.45
CA ALA A 172 -21.99 15.25 8.68
C ALA A 172 -21.92 13.91 9.44
N ALA A 173 -20.76 13.55 10.01
CA ALA A 173 -20.58 12.28 10.71
C ALA A 173 -21.53 12.14 11.91
N PRO A 174 -22.06 10.93 12.22
CA PRO A 174 -22.84 10.70 13.43
C PRO A 174 -22.06 11.09 14.70
N VAL A 175 -22.75 11.65 15.70
CA VAL A 175 -22.13 12.10 16.97
C VAL A 175 -21.37 10.98 17.67
N ASP A 176 -21.93 9.76 17.69
CA ASP A 176 -21.26 8.61 18.27
C ASP A 176 -19.95 8.25 17.54
N LEU A 177 -19.89 8.43 16.22
CA LEU A 177 -18.67 8.21 15.44
C LEU A 177 -17.63 9.29 15.76
N GLN A 178 -18.05 10.56 15.88
CA GLN A 178 -17.16 11.66 16.26
C GLN A 178 -16.52 11.39 17.63
N ARG A 179 -17.32 11.02 18.64
CA ARG A 179 -16.83 10.67 19.98
C ARG A 179 -15.83 9.51 19.94
N GLN A 180 -16.16 8.41 19.25
CA GLN A 180 -15.26 7.25 19.13
C GLN A 180 -13.92 7.63 18.44
N ALA A 181 -13.95 8.53 17.46
CA ALA A 181 -12.75 9.00 16.79
C ALA A 181 -11.89 9.86 17.72
N GLU A 182 -12.51 10.74 18.51
CA GLU A 182 -11.81 11.55 19.52
C GLU A 182 -11.15 10.66 20.58
N GLU A 183 -11.88 9.70 21.15
CA GLU A 183 -11.36 8.69 22.09
C GLU A 183 -10.19 7.91 21.47
N PHE A 184 -10.36 7.43 20.24
CA PHE A 184 -9.31 6.70 19.53
C PHE A 184 -8.04 7.55 19.34
N LEU A 185 -8.18 8.85 19.06
CA LEU A 185 -7.06 9.77 18.83
C LEU A 185 -6.41 10.28 20.13
N SER A 186 -7.16 10.43 21.22
CA SER A 186 -6.61 10.83 22.54
C SER A 186 -5.74 9.73 23.16
N GLY A 187 -6.00 8.47 22.80
CA GLY A 187 -5.26 7.32 23.32
C GLY A 187 -5.75 6.82 24.67
N ASP A 188 -6.99 7.16 25.01
CA ASP A 188 -7.73 6.60 26.16
C ASP A 188 -8.33 5.22 25.84
#